data_AF-A0A0D2P8J5-F1
#
_entry.id   AF-A0A0D2P8J5-F1
#
_cell.length_a   1.000
_cell.length_b   1.000
_cell.length_c   1.000
_cell.angle_alpha   90.00
_cell.angle_beta   90.00
_cell.angle_gamma   90.00
#
_symmetry.space_group_name_H-M   'P 1'
#
loop_
_entity.id
_entity.type
_entity.pdbx_description
1 polymer ?
#
loop_
_entity_poly.entity_id
_entity_poly.type
_entity_poly.pdbx_seq_one_letter_code
_entity_poly.pdbx_strand_id
1 'polypeptide(L)'
;MAAKLAVCSSRNHTTPCMSGVPQTIHVATRSHGAHEALLIMCSDGLGDLSPHRLDVSEVLAPQWVRAAERGERGNRALAVLRDASGGDDLEKVSRSLTVEMTSRWMDDTTVLVQRLF
;
A
#
# COMPACT_ATOMS: atom_id res chain seq x y z
N MET A 1 21.47 12.26 21.75
CA MET A 1 20.07 12.21 21.27
C MET A 1 19.09 12.96 22.18
N ALA A 2 19.25 12.90 23.51
CA ALA A 2 18.42 13.64 24.48
C ALA A 2 18.38 15.18 24.29
N ALA A 3 19.50 15.82 23.92
CA ALA A 3 19.55 17.27 23.77
C ALA A 3 18.69 17.83 22.62
N LYS A 4 18.47 17.07 21.54
CA LYS A 4 17.65 17.51 20.39
C LYS A 4 16.14 17.43 20.69
N LEU A 5 15.72 16.45 21.49
CA LEU A 5 14.33 16.29 21.91
C LEU A 5 13.89 17.42 22.86
N ALA A 6 14.78 17.86 23.75
CA ALA A 6 14.52 18.95 24.69
C ALA A 6 14.22 20.30 23.98
N VAL A 7 14.92 20.57 22.86
CA VAL A 7 14.74 21.81 22.06
C VAL A 7 13.39 21.85 21.33
N CYS A 8 12.89 20.70 20.87
CA CYS A 8 11.56 20.63 20.23
C CYS A 8 10.44 20.79 21.26
N SER A 9 10.60 20.24 22.47
CA SER A 9 9.60 20.31 23.53
C SER A 9 9.35 21.75 24.02
N SER A 10 10.38 22.60 24.07
CA SER A 10 10.26 23.98 24.57
C SER A 10 9.70 24.96 23.53
N ARG A 11 9.44 24.51 22.29
CA ARG A 11 8.96 25.34 21.17
C ARG A 11 7.59 24.90 20.63
N ASN A 12 7.05 23.81 21.14
CA ASN A 12 5.79 23.24 20.65
C ASN A 12 4.62 23.79 21.46
N HIS A 13 4.20 25.01 21.10
CA HIS A 13 3.26 25.81 21.90
C HIS A 13 1.78 25.62 21.54
N THR A 14 1.46 24.95 20.44
CA THR A 14 0.09 24.75 19.97
C THR A 14 -0.36 23.30 20.16
N THR A 15 -1.50 23.15 20.83
CA THR A 15 -2.18 21.89 21.21
C THR A 15 -2.48 20.95 20.02
N PRO A 16 -2.84 19.69 20.32
CA PRO A 16 -2.03 18.51 20.01
C PRO A 16 -1.60 18.42 18.53
N CYS A 17 -0.31 18.12 18.30
CA CYS A 17 0.28 18.03 16.95
C CYS A 17 -0.15 16.78 16.16
N MET A 18 -0.84 15.84 16.81
CA MET A 18 -1.32 14.60 16.19
C MET A 18 -2.76 14.36 16.61
N SER A 19 -3.57 13.93 15.65
CA SER A 19 -4.97 13.59 15.84
C SER A 19 -5.17 12.10 15.57
N GLY A 20 -5.92 11.44 16.45
CA GLY A 20 -6.43 10.09 16.21
C GLY A 20 -7.79 10.07 15.49
N VAL A 21 -8.29 11.23 15.08
CA VAL A 21 -9.57 11.35 14.36
C VAL A 21 -9.34 11.01 12.88
N PRO A 22 -9.97 9.95 12.34
CA PRO A 22 -9.80 9.58 10.95
C PRO A 22 -10.57 10.52 10.02
N GLN A 23 -10.06 10.68 8.80
CA GLN A 23 -10.84 11.26 7.72
C GLN A 23 -11.86 10.22 7.21
N THR A 24 -13.13 10.62 7.12
CA THR A 24 -14.22 9.73 6.67
C THR A 24 -14.69 10.15 5.28
N ILE A 25 -14.81 9.17 4.37
CA ILE A 25 -15.28 9.38 3.00
C ILE A 25 -16.35 8.32 2.71
N HIS A 26 -17.47 8.74 2.12
CA HIS A 26 -18.52 7.85 1.65
C HIS A 26 -18.40 7.66 0.14
N VAL A 27 -18.30 6.40 -0.29
CA VAL A 27 -18.19 6.03 -1.71
C VAL A 27 -19.37 5.14 -2.08
N ALA A 28 -20.12 5.54 -3.10
CA ALA A 28 -21.18 4.70 -3.66
C ALA A 28 -20.55 3.56 -4.47
N THR A 29 -20.70 2.32 -3.99
CA THR A 29 -20.04 1.15 -4.60
C THR A 29 -20.80 0.58 -5.79
N ARG A 30 -22.09 0.90 -5.92
CA ARG A 30 -22.93 0.49 -7.07
C ARG A 30 -23.04 1.64 -8.07
N SER A 31 -22.10 1.71 -9.00
CA SER A 31 -22.32 2.44 -10.26
C SER A 31 -23.20 1.59 -11.19
N HIS A 32 -24.03 2.24 -12.01
CA HIS A 32 -24.98 1.55 -12.89
C HIS A 32 -24.23 0.67 -13.91
N GLY A 33 -24.18 -0.65 -13.68
CA GLY A 33 -23.62 -1.64 -14.61
C GLY A 33 -22.41 -2.43 -14.11
N ALA A 34 -21.86 -2.15 -12.93
CA ALA A 34 -20.76 -2.95 -12.38
C ALA A 34 -21.24 -4.33 -11.88
N HIS A 35 -20.61 -5.41 -12.34
CA HIS A 35 -20.92 -6.79 -11.93
C HIS A 35 -20.21 -7.21 -10.64
N GLU A 36 -19.11 -6.53 -10.30
CA GLU A 36 -18.30 -6.80 -9.12
C GLU A 36 -17.67 -5.49 -8.63
N ALA A 37 -17.45 -5.38 -7.33
CA ALA A 37 -16.66 -4.31 -6.73
C ALA A 37 -15.63 -4.87 -5.75
N LEU A 38 -14.41 -4.32 -5.83
CA LEU A 38 -13.29 -4.69 -4.97
C LEU A 38 -12.85 -3.51 -4.11
N LEU A 39 -12.64 -3.79 -2.83
CA LEU A 39 -11.98 -2.91 -1.89
C LEU A 39 -10.58 -3.47 -1.61
N ILE A 40 -9.57 -2.75 -2.07
CA ILE A 40 -8.16 -3.04 -1.78
C ILE A 40 -7.71 -2.07 -0.68
N MET A 41 -7.24 -2.63 0.44
CA MET A 41 -6.65 -1.87 1.54
C MET A 41 -5.20 -2.34 1.71
N CYS A 42 -4.28 -1.40 1.93
CA CYS A 42 -2.87 -1.73 2.11
C CYS A 42 -2.17 -0.77 3.07
N SER A 43 -1.04 -1.20 3.63
CA SER A 43 -0.08 -0.27 4.25
C SER A 43 0.68 0.51 3.17
N ASP A 44 1.36 1.58 3.60
CA ASP A 44 2.26 2.39 2.76
C ASP A 44 3.43 1.58 2.19
N GLY A 45 3.86 0.52 2.89
CA GLY A 45 4.85 -0.45 2.41
C GLY A 45 4.54 -1.01 1.02
N LEU A 46 3.27 -1.18 0.64
CA LEU A 46 2.91 -1.64 -0.72
C LEU A 46 3.26 -0.59 -1.80
N GLY A 47 3.10 0.70 -1.49
CA GLY A 47 3.47 1.79 -2.38
C GLY A 47 4.98 1.94 -2.51
N ASP A 48 5.72 1.69 -1.43
CA ASP A 48 7.18 1.77 -1.40
C ASP A 48 7.88 0.62 -2.16
N LEU A 49 7.17 -0.48 -2.45
CA LEU A 49 7.66 -1.54 -3.34
C LEU A 49 7.82 -1.08 -4.80
N SER A 50 7.11 -0.01 -5.19
CA SER A 50 7.32 0.59 -6.49
C SER A 50 8.69 1.29 -6.55
N PRO A 51 9.53 0.99 -7.56
CA PRO A 51 10.85 1.61 -7.67
C PRO A 51 10.79 3.12 -7.87
N HIS A 52 9.61 3.65 -8.25
CA HIS A 52 9.35 5.06 -8.42
C HIS A 52 8.17 5.43 -7.53
N ARG A 53 8.22 6.59 -6.87
CA ARG A 53 7.05 7.15 -6.17
C ARG A 53 6.04 7.60 -7.22
N LEU A 54 5.19 6.66 -7.63
CA LEU A 54 4.12 6.85 -8.59
C LEU A 54 2.85 7.29 -7.90
N ASP A 55 1.99 7.98 -8.63
CA ASP A 55 0.68 8.36 -8.13
C ASP A 55 -0.18 7.11 -7.88
N VAL A 56 -0.75 7.03 -6.68
CA VAL A 56 -1.56 5.88 -6.26
C VAL A 56 -2.85 5.77 -7.07
N SER A 57 -3.53 6.88 -7.31
CA SER A 57 -4.83 6.91 -7.97
C SER A 57 -4.70 6.63 -9.47
N GLU A 58 -3.71 7.21 -10.12
CA GLU A 58 -3.59 7.17 -11.58
C GLU A 58 -2.86 5.93 -12.09
N VAL A 59 -1.87 5.43 -11.35
CA VAL A 59 -0.96 4.39 -11.84
C VAL A 59 -1.07 3.10 -11.03
N LEU A 60 -0.89 3.19 -9.71
CA LEU A 60 -0.79 1.99 -8.88
C LEU A 60 -2.14 1.31 -8.68
N ALA A 61 -3.22 2.04 -8.45
CA ALA A 61 -4.54 1.47 -8.23
C ALA A 61 -5.04 0.65 -9.44
N PRO A 62 -5.00 1.15 -10.70
CA PRO A 62 -5.35 0.33 -11.86
C PRO A 62 -4.48 -0.91 -12.03
N GLN A 63 -3.19 -0.82 -11.68
CA GLN A 63 -2.27 -1.96 -11.73
C GLN A 63 -2.66 -3.01 -10.68
N TRP A 64 -2.94 -2.61 -9.45
CA TRP A 64 -3.38 -3.52 -8.38
C TRP A 64 -4.72 -4.17 -8.68
N VAL A 65 -5.67 -3.45 -9.28
CA VAL A 65 -6.94 -4.03 -9.73
C VAL A 65 -6.69 -5.15 -10.74
N ARG A 66 -5.86 -4.90 -11.77
CA ARG A 66 -5.48 -5.94 -12.75
C ARG A 66 -4.80 -7.14 -12.09
N ALA A 67 -3.94 -6.92 -11.10
CA ALA A 67 -3.29 -8.01 -10.37
C ALA A 67 -4.28 -8.83 -9.54
N ALA A 68 -5.24 -8.17 -8.87
CA ALA A 68 -6.29 -8.82 -8.12
C ALA A 68 -7.21 -9.67 -9.02
N GLU A 69 -7.53 -9.18 -10.23
CA GLU A 69 -8.31 -9.91 -11.23
C GLU A 69 -7.58 -11.18 -11.72
N ARG A 70 -6.27 -11.09 -12.02
CA ARG A 70 -5.47 -12.28 -12.38
C ARG A 70 -5.42 -13.31 -11.25
N GLY A 71 -5.49 -12.86 -10.01
CA GLY A 71 -5.55 -13.70 -8.81
C GLY A 71 -6.92 -14.28 -8.49
N GLU A 72 -7.95 -14.11 -9.35
CA GLU A 72 -9.33 -14.47 -9.03
C GLU A 72 -9.52 -15.92 -8.56
N ARG A 73 -8.78 -16.86 -9.14
CA ARG A 73 -8.85 -18.29 -8.81
C ARG A 73 -8.10 -18.67 -7.52
N GLY A 74 -7.51 -17.71 -6.83
CA GLY A 74 -6.70 -17.93 -5.65
C GLY A 74 -6.72 -16.74 -4.69
N ASN A 75 -5.59 -16.47 -4.04
CA ASN A 75 -5.47 -15.35 -3.12
C ASN A 75 -5.18 -14.05 -3.91
N ARG A 76 -6.22 -13.24 -4.13
CA ARG A 76 -6.11 -11.94 -4.83
C ARG A 76 -5.13 -10.97 -4.14
N ALA A 77 -5.07 -10.96 -2.81
CA ALA A 77 -4.12 -10.11 -2.07
C ALA A 77 -2.67 -10.53 -2.32
N LEU A 78 -2.41 -11.85 -2.37
CA LEU A 78 -1.10 -12.38 -2.72
C LEU A 78 -0.72 -12.03 -4.17
N ALA A 79 -1.69 -12.04 -5.10
CA ALA A 79 -1.45 -11.64 -6.48
C ALA A 79 -1.04 -10.16 -6.60
N VAL A 80 -1.70 -9.27 -5.85
CA VAL A 80 -1.33 -7.84 -5.76
C VAL A 80 0.06 -7.67 -5.18
N LEU A 81 0.37 -8.36 -4.07
CA LEU A 81 1.69 -8.28 -3.43
C LEU A 81 2.79 -8.77 -4.38
N ARG A 82 2.56 -9.90 -5.06
CA ARG A 82 3.52 -10.45 -6.04
C ARG A 82 3.76 -9.47 -7.18
N ASP A 83 2.71 -8.85 -7.71
CA ASP A 83 2.81 -7.84 -8.76
C ASP A 83 3.65 -6.64 -8.31
N ALA A 84 3.40 -6.12 -7.11
CA ALA A 84 4.16 -5.01 -6.53
C ALA A 84 5.65 -5.36 -6.30
N SER A 85 5.96 -6.58 -5.88
CA SER A 85 7.36 -7.03 -5.66
C SER A 85 8.16 -7.27 -6.96
N GLY A 86 7.51 -7.33 -8.12
CA GLY A 86 8.19 -7.59 -9.40
C GLY A 86 7.36 -8.39 -10.42
N GLY A 87 6.19 -8.88 -10.04
CA GLY A 87 5.25 -9.57 -10.91
C GLY A 87 5.79 -10.89 -11.43
N ASP A 88 6.00 -10.95 -12.74
CA ASP A 88 6.48 -12.15 -13.43
C ASP A 88 8.02 -12.21 -13.50
N ASP A 89 8.72 -11.14 -13.11
CA ASP A 89 10.17 -11.13 -12.97
C ASP A 89 10.57 -11.90 -11.71
N LEU A 90 10.86 -13.20 -11.91
CA LEU A 90 11.21 -14.12 -10.84
C LEU A 90 12.50 -13.70 -10.11
N GLU A 91 13.47 -13.14 -10.83
CA GLU A 91 14.74 -12.70 -10.22
C GLU A 91 14.48 -11.53 -9.27
N LYS A 92 13.69 -10.55 -9.71
CA LYS A 92 13.32 -9.38 -8.88
C LYS A 92 12.50 -9.78 -7.66
N VAL A 93 11.51 -10.65 -7.82
CA VAL A 93 10.70 -11.16 -6.70
C VAL A 93 11.56 -11.98 -5.74
N SER A 94 12.43 -12.85 -6.26
CA SER A 94 13.35 -13.67 -5.44
C SER A 94 14.26 -12.79 -4.59
N ARG A 95 14.91 -11.80 -5.21
CA ARG A 95 15.76 -10.84 -4.48
C ARG A 95 14.99 -10.10 -3.39
N SER A 96 13.74 -9.72 -3.67
CA SER A 96 12.87 -9.03 -2.71
C SER A 96 12.61 -9.87 -1.46
N LEU A 97 12.50 -11.18 -1.63
CA LEU A 97 12.24 -12.13 -0.55
C LEU A 97 13.51 -12.57 0.19
N THR A 98 14.65 -12.66 -0.51
CA THR A 98 15.92 -13.14 0.07
C THR A 98 16.79 -12.04 0.67
N VAL A 99 16.34 -10.78 0.64
CA VAL A 99 17.06 -9.62 1.18
C VAL A 99 18.44 -9.43 0.53
N GLU A 100 18.59 -9.85 -0.73
CA GLU A 100 19.81 -9.64 -1.53
C GLU A 100 19.81 -8.24 -2.16
N MET A 101 19.74 -7.22 -1.32
CA MET A 101 19.89 -5.83 -1.75
C MET A 101 20.74 -4.99 -0.80
N THR A 102 21.43 -4.03 -1.39
CA THR A 102 22.42 -3.15 -0.75
C THR A 102 21.81 -1.97 0.02
N SER A 103 20.48 -1.80 -0.02
CA SER A 103 19.73 -0.75 0.68
C SER A 103 18.43 -1.28 1.31
N ARG A 104 17.91 -0.56 2.32
CA ARG A 104 16.68 -0.90 3.07
C ARG A 104 15.48 -0.91 2.10
N TRP A 105 14.92 -2.09 1.82
CA TRP A 105 14.09 -2.29 0.63
C TRP A 105 12.60 -2.55 0.90
N MET A 106 12.21 -3.05 2.08
CA MET A 106 10.81 -3.39 2.34
C MET A 106 10.41 -3.02 3.76
N ASP A 107 9.35 -2.23 3.90
CA ASP A 107 8.65 -2.05 5.17
C ASP A 107 7.56 -3.13 5.33
N ASP A 108 7.01 -3.25 6.53
CA ASP A 108 5.93 -4.20 6.82
C ASP A 108 4.74 -3.96 5.86
N THR A 109 4.57 -4.89 4.92
CA THR A 109 3.58 -4.75 3.85
C THR A 109 2.38 -5.64 4.12
N THR A 110 1.22 -5.02 4.33
CA THR A 110 -0.07 -5.72 4.49
C THR A 110 -0.97 -5.36 3.32
N VAL A 111 -1.63 -6.36 2.74
CA VAL A 111 -2.62 -6.19 1.67
C VAL A 111 -3.86 -6.98 2.00
N LEU A 112 -5.02 -6.34 1.89
CA LEU A 112 -6.33 -6.95 2.05
C LEU A 112 -7.17 -6.66 0.81
N VAL A 113 -7.76 -7.69 0.22
CA VAL A 113 -8.67 -7.57 -0.92
C VAL A 113 -10.02 -8.14 -0.51
N GLN A 114 -11.02 -7.27 -0.43
CA GLN A 114 -12.40 -7.62 -0.09
C GLN A 114 -13.27 -7.48 -1.33
N ARG A 115 -13.97 -8.57 -1.68
CA ARG A 115 -15.07 -8.51 -2.65
C ARG A 115 -16.33 -8.01 -1.94
N LEU A 116 -17.01 -7.03 -2.53
CA LEU A 116 -18.19 -6.41 -1.93
C LEU A 116 -19.51 -7.01 -2.44
N PHE A 117 -19.55 -7.42 -3.71
CA PHE A 117 -20.66 -8.15 -4.35
C PHE A 117 -20.16 -8.86 -5.61
#